data_AF-A0A7G2JX89-F1
#
_entry.id   AF-A0A7G2JX89-F1
#
_cell.length_a   1.000
_cell.length_b   1.000
_cell.length_c   1.000
_cell.angle_alpha   90.00
_cell.angle_beta   90.00
_cell.angle_gamma   90.00
#
_symmetry.space_group_name_H-M   'P 1'
#
loop_
_entity.id
_entity.type
_entity.pdbx_description
1 polymer ?
#
loop_
_entity_poly.entity_id
_entity_poly.type
_entity_poly.pdbx_seq_one_letter_code
_entity_poly.pdbx_strand_id
1 'polypeptide(L)'
;MHYHSGKIKFDTLTGIFGIGQAPKGSADPFALRRAALGALRIIVEKNLPLDLEDLVKKSAALFGDKLANQNVVAEVVDFMLGRFRAWYQDEGIAVDVIQAVLARRPTRPADFDARVRAVSHFRTLDSAEALAAANKRVSNILAKADAAIWVSNSVNKRFFAAA
;
A
#
# COMPACT_ATOMS: atom_id res chain seq x y z
N MET A 1 15.60 37.96 -3.24
CA MET A 1 15.14 36.92 -2.31
C MET A 1 15.38 35.56 -2.93
N HIS A 2 16.46 34.89 -2.52
CA HIS A 2 16.83 33.57 -3.03
C HIS A 2 15.94 32.50 -2.39
N TYR A 3 14.90 32.05 -3.10
CA TYR A 3 14.24 30.77 -2.81
C TYR A 3 15.21 29.64 -3.20
N HIS A 4 16.21 29.39 -2.36
CA HIS A 4 17.05 28.21 -2.49
C HIS A 4 16.25 26.98 -2.06
N SER A 5 15.73 26.27 -3.05
CA SER A 5 15.66 24.80 -3.10
C SER A 5 14.98 24.07 -1.93
N GLY A 6 13.76 24.45 -1.60
CA GLY A 6 12.77 23.54 -1.03
C GLY A 6 12.07 22.74 -2.12
N LYS A 7 12.81 22.09 -3.05
CA LYS A 7 12.17 21.13 -3.98
C LYS A 7 11.49 20.08 -3.12
N ILE A 8 10.18 19.96 -3.28
CA ILE A 8 9.37 19.09 -2.45
C ILE A 8 9.92 17.66 -2.62
N LYS A 9 10.09 16.90 -1.53
CA LYS A 9 10.73 15.57 -1.56
C LYS A 9 10.12 14.60 -2.59
N PHE A 10 8.86 14.84 -2.97
CA PHE A 10 8.13 14.13 -4.02
C PHE A 10 8.71 14.34 -5.44
N ASP A 11 9.26 15.52 -5.75
CA ASP A 11 9.87 15.80 -7.07
C ASP A 11 11.13 14.99 -7.30
N THR A 12 11.94 14.82 -6.26
CA THR A 12 13.14 13.97 -6.32
C THR A 12 12.76 12.51 -6.51
N LEU A 13 11.76 12.01 -5.79
CA LEU A 13 11.26 10.64 -5.97
C LEU A 13 10.73 10.45 -7.39
N THR A 14 9.84 11.33 -7.85
CA THR A 14 9.22 11.26 -9.18
C THR A 14 10.25 11.35 -10.29
N GLY A 15 11.20 12.29 -10.20
CA GLY A 15 12.25 12.45 -11.21
C GLY A 15 13.15 11.22 -11.31
N ILE A 16 13.64 10.70 -10.17
CA ILE A 16 14.56 9.55 -10.14
C ILE A 16 13.89 8.26 -10.61
N PHE A 17 12.65 8.01 -10.20
CA PHE A 17 11.86 6.88 -10.71
C PHE A 17 11.50 7.06 -12.19
N GLY A 18 11.19 8.29 -12.61
CA GLY A 18 10.83 8.65 -13.98
C GLY A 18 11.93 8.41 -15.01
N ILE A 19 13.19 8.51 -14.60
CA ILE A 19 14.38 8.20 -15.43
C ILE A 19 14.91 6.77 -15.22
N GLY A 20 14.17 5.90 -14.50
CA GLY A 20 14.52 4.50 -14.29
C GLY A 20 15.68 4.25 -13.31
N GLN A 21 16.01 5.24 -12.47
CA GLN A 21 17.11 5.18 -11.49
C GLN A 21 16.61 4.87 -10.06
N ALA A 22 15.46 4.19 -9.95
CA ALA A 22 14.91 3.75 -8.67
C ALA A 22 15.92 2.86 -7.91
N PRO A 23 16.00 2.97 -6.56
CA PRO A 23 16.92 2.16 -5.76
C PRO A 23 16.68 0.66 -5.96
N LYS A 24 17.73 -0.09 -6.31
CA LYS A 24 17.70 -1.55 -6.46
C LYS A 24 18.46 -2.21 -5.31
N GLY A 25 17.89 -3.27 -4.73
CA GLY A 25 18.52 -3.99 -3.62
C GLY A 25 18.76 -3.11 -2.39
N SER A 26 19.90 -3.27 -1.71
CA SER A 26 20.26 -2.49 -0.51
C SER A 26 20.80 -1.09 -0.81
N ALA A 27 21.23 -0.81 -2.04
CA ALA A 27 21.77 0.50 -2.41
C ALA A 27 20.68 1.59 -2.41
N ASP A 28 21.01 2.79 -1.94
CA ASP A 28 20.17 4.00 -2.00
C ASP A 28 21.03 5.23 -2.33
N PRO A 29 21.57 5.33 -3.55
CA PRO A 29 22.56 6.36 -3.90
C PRO A 29 22.03 7.80 -3.78
N PHE A 30 20.71 7.97 -3.88
CA PHE A 30 20.03 9.27 -3.81
C PHE A 30 19.29 9.50 -2.49
N ALA A 31 19.51 8.64 -1.48
CA ALA A 31 18.86 8.71 -0.17
C ALA A 31 17.32 8.78 -0.21
N LEU A 32 16.70 8.14 -1.21
CA LEU A 32 15.25 8.16 -1.44
C LEU A 32 14.47 7.50 -0.30
N ARG A 33 15.02 6.47 0.35
CA ARG A 33 14.36 5.82 1.49
C ARG A 33 14.20 6.79 2.65
N ARG A 34 15.26 7.55 2.97
CA ARG A 34 15.24 8.58 4.01
C ARG A 34 14.33 9.75 3.63
N ALA A 35 14.35 10.18 2.37
CA ALA A 35 13.48 11.23 1.87
C ALA A 35 12.00 10.84 1.98
N ALA A 36 11.63 9.64 1.51
CA ALA A 36 10.28 9.11 1.58
C ALA A 36 9.79 8.98 3.03
N LEU A 37 10.59 8.37 3.91
CA LEU A 37 10.21 8.21 5.32
C LEU A 37 10.02 9.57 6.01
N GLY A 38 10.92 10.53 5.77
CA GLY A 38 10.78 11.87 6.34
C GLY A 38 9.54 12.62 5.83
N ALA A 39 9.12 12.39 4.59
CA ALA A 39 7.87 12.97 4.06
C ALA A 39 6.64 12.32 4.73
N LEU A 40 6.61 10.99 4.83
CA LEU A 40 5.53 10.25 5.49
C LEU A 40 5.36 10.66 6.95
N ARG A 41 6.46 10.76 7.71
CA ARG A 41 6.44 11.21 9.11
C ARG A 41 5.80 12.57 9.27
N ILE A 42 6.19 13.55 8.46
CA ILE A 42 5.59 14.89 8.52
C ILE A 42 4.08 14.83 8.26
N ILE A 43 3.64 14.08 7.25
CA ILE A 43 2.21 13.96 6.91
C ILE A 43 1.44 13.33 8.06
N VAL A 44 1.95 12.24 8.65
CA VAL A 44 1.31 11.53 9.76
C VAL A 44 1.33 12.35 11.05
N GLU A 45 2.50 12.83 11.49
CA GLU A 45 2.67 13.57 12.75
C GLU A 45 1.89 14.89 12.76
N LYS A 46 1.69 15.51 11.59
CA LYS A 46 0.86 16.72 11.44
C LYS A 46 -0.57 16.43 11.02
N ASN A 47 -0.95 15.16 10.90
CA ASN A 47 -2.28 14.71 10.47
C ASN A 47 -2.78 15.43 9.22
N LEU A 48 -1.92 15.56 8.20
CA LEU A 48 -2.25 16.31 6.99
C LEU A 48 -3.19 15.48 6.09
N PRO A 49 -4.24 16.09 5.52
CA PRO A 49 -5.19 15.41 4.64
C PRO A 49 -4.63 15.27 3.21
N LEU A 50 -3.46 14.66 3.09
CA LEU A 50 -2.73 14.54 1.83
C LEU A 50 -2.79 13.11 1.28
N ASP A 51 -3.04 13.01 -0.02
CA ASP A 51 -3.04 11.76 -0.77
C ASP A 51 -1.75 11.63 -1.60
N LEU A 52 -1.03 10.51 -1.43
CA LEU A 52 0.24 10.27 -2.12
C LEU A 52 0.06 10.17 -3.64
N GLU A 53 -1.02 9.57 -4.14
CA GLU A 53 -1.24 9.51 -5.58
C GLU A 53 -1.44 10.91 -6.15
N ASP A 54 -2.25 11.75 -5.50
CA ASP A 54 -2.49 13.11 -5.97
C ASP A 54 -1.21 13.95 -5.96
N LEU A 55 -0.40 13.82 -4.90
CA LEU A 55 0.88 14.52 -4.78
C LEU A 55 1.86 14.09 -5.88
N VAL A 56 1.98 12.79 -6.13
CA VAL A 56 2.90 12.25 -7.14
C VAL A 56 2.40 12.53 -8.54
N LYS A 57 1.09 12.47 -8.81
CA LYS A 57 0.50 12.87 -10.11
C LYS A 57 0.78 14.34 -10.41
N LYS A 58 0.62 15.22 -9.42
CA LYS A 58 0.96 16.65 -9.55
C LYS A 58 2.44 16.85 -9.84
N SER A 59 3.32 16.15 -9.12
CA SER A 59 4.76 16.21 -9.37
C SER A 59 5.12 15.71 -10.77
N ALA A 60 4.56 14.58 -11.21
CA ALA A 60 4.81 14.01 -12.53
C ALA A 60 4.38 14.94 -13.66
N ALA A 61 3.23 15.63 -13.50
CA ALA A 61 2.76 16.62 -14.46
C ALA A 61 3.74 17.80 -14.65
N LEU A 62 4.50 18.18 -13.62
CA LEU A 62 5.53 19.23 -13.72
C LEU A 62 6.75 18.82 -14.57
N PHE A 63 6.98 17.52 -14.73
CA PHE A 63 8.06 17.02 -15.58
C PHE A 63 7.64 16.88 -17.06
N GLY A 64 6.34 16.80 -17.35
CA GLY A 64 5.83 16.61 -18.71
C GLY A 64 6.42 15.36 -19.39
N ASP A 65 6.83 15.51 -20.64
CA ASP A 65 7.35 14.40 -21.47
C ASP A 65 8.77 13.94 -21.09
N LYS A 66 9.36 14.49 -20.02
CA LYS A 66 10.71 14.13 -19.55
C LYS A 66 10.74 12.80 -18.81
N LEU A 67 9.59 12.26 -18.41
CA LEU A 67 9.51 10.98 -17.72
C LEU A 67 9.38 9.87 -18.75
N ALA A 68 10.39 9.00 -18.84
CA ALA A 68 10.35 7.82 -19.71
C ALA A 68 9.48 6.70 -19.13
N ASN A 69 9.33 6.66 -17.81
CA ASN A 69 8.57 5.64 -17.10
C ASN A 69 7.09 6.03 -16.94
N GLN A 70 6.20 5.32 -17.64
CA GLN A 70 4.74 5.53 -17.55
C GLN A 70 4.15 5.05 -16.20
N ASN A 71 4.85 4.16 -15.48
CA ASN A 71 4.41 3.63 -14.19
C ASN A 71 4.95 4.41 -12.99
N VAL A 72 5.64 5.54 -13.22
CA VAL A 72 6.30 6.35 -12.19
C VAL A 72 5.41 6.65 -10.98
N VAL A 73 4.13 6.97 -11.21
CA VAL A 73 3.19 7.28 -10.14
C VAL A 73 2.98 6.07 -9.23
N ALA A 74 2.66 4.91 -9.80
CA ALA A 74 2.41 3.70 -9.06
C ALA A 74 3.67 3.23 -8.31
N GLU A 75 4.83 3.26 -8.97
CA GLU A 75 6.09 2.83 -8.38
C GLU A 75 6.54 3.72 -7.21
N VAL A 76 6.38 5.04 -7.32
CA VAL A 76 6.71 5.97 -6.23
C VAL A 76 5.75 5.76 -5.06
N VAL A 77 4.45 5.63 -5.31
CA VAL A 77 3.46 5.37 -4.25
C VAL A 77 3.78 4.05 -3.54
N ASP A 78 4.05 2.98 -4.28
CA ASP A 78 4.46 1.68 -3.72
C ASP A 78 5.73 1.75 -2.90
N PHE A 79 6.72 2.48 -3.42
CA PHE A 79 7.97 2.70 -2.72
C PHE A 79 7.75 3.42 -1.39
N MET A 80 6.86 4.42 -1.35
CA MET A 80 6.51 5.14 -0.13
C MET A 80 5.71 4.28 0.83
N LEU A 81 4.65 3.60 0.38
CA LEU A 81 3.87 2.70 1.23
C LEU A 81 4.76 1.61 1.85
N GLY A 82 5.72 1.08 1.08
CA GLY A 82 6.71 0.13 1.56
C GLY A 82 7.65 0.64 2.66
N ARG A 83 7.63 1.94 3.01
CA ARG A 83 8.38 2.49 4.15
C ARG A 83 7.64 2.35 5.47
N PHE A 84 6.31 2.27 5.45
CA PHE A 84 5.54 2.06 6.68
C PHE A 84 5.93 0.79 7.40
N ARG A 85 6.29 -0.28 6.66
CA ARG A 85 6.64 -1.56 7.28
C ARG A 85 7.79 -1.43 8.28
N ALA A 86 8.95 -0.94 7.83
CA ALA A 86 10.11 -0.80 8.71
C ALA A 86 9.80 0.18 9.85
N TRP A 87 9.17 1.31 9.53
CA TRP A 87 8.85 2.33 10.53
C TRP A 87 7.96 1.80 11.66
N TYR A 88 6.82 1.19 11.35
CA TYR A 88 5.92 0.68 12.39
C TYR A 88 6.45 -0.58 13.09
N GLN A 89 7.28 -1.38 12.42
CA GLN A 89 8.00 -2.47 13.10
C GLN A 89 8.94 -1.93 14.17
N ASP A 90 9.68 -0.86 13.89
CA ASP A 90 10.55 -0.19 14.86
C ASP A 90 9.76 0.42 16.03
N GLU A 91 8.50 0.80 15.81
CA GLU A 91 7.56 1.23 16.87
C GLU A 91 6.90 0.09 17.64
N GLY A 92 7.24 -1.17 17.34
CA GLY A 92 6.70 -2.35 18.03
C GLY A 92 5.30 -2.79 17.57
N ILE A 93 4.82 -2.30 16.43
CA ILE A 93 3.55 -2.76 15.85
C ILE A 93 3.74 -4.16 15.25
N ALA A 94 2.79 -5.05 15.55
CA ALA A 94 2.81 -6.42 15.04
C ALA A 94 2.77 -6.46 13.50
N VAL A 95 3.59 -7.32 12.91
CA VAL A 95 3.79 -7.38 11.45
C VAL A 95 2.50 -7.69 10.71
N ASP A 96 1.67 -8.57 11.26
CA ASP A 96 0.38 -8.95 10.68
C ASP A 96 -0.62 -7.77 10.64
N VAL A 97 -0.60 -6.87 11.63
CA VAL A 97 -1.38 -5.61 11.60
C VAL A 97 -0.92 -4.72 10.45
N ILE A 98 0.39 -4.50 10.34
CA ILE A 98 0.97 -3.67 9.28
C ILE A 98 0.60 -4.25 7.90
N GLN A 99 0.75 -5.56 7.72
CA GLN A 99 0.41 -6.23 6.47
C GLN A 99 -1.08 -6.15 6.15
N ALA A 100 -1.97 -6.29 7.16
CA ALA A 100 -3.40 -6.16 6.96
C ALA A 100 -3.79 -4.76 6.45
N VAL A 101 -3.17 -3.70 6.99
CA VAL A 101 -3.41 -2.32 6.52
C VAL A 101 -2.78 -2.10 5.14
N LEU A 102 -1.54 -2.55 4.91
CA LEU A 102 -0.86 -2.45 3.61
C LEU A 102 -1.63 -3.16 2.49
N ALA A 103 -2.26 -4.31 2.78
CA ALA A 103 -3.05 -5.05 1.80
C ALA A 103 -4.27 -4.25 1.28
N ARG A 104 -4.75 -3.27 2.06
CA ARG A 104 -5.80 -2.33 1.63
C ARG A 104 -5.26 -1.13 0.85
N ARG A 105 -3.94 -0.96 0.80
CA ARG A 105 -3.21 0.11 0.10
C ARG A 105 -3.77 1.53 0.33
N PRO A 106 -4.01 1.99 1.58
CA PRO A 106 -4.47 3.36 1.79
C PRO A 106 -3.36 4.35 1.40
N THR A 107 -3.67 5.25 0.47
CA THR A 107 -2.75 6.22 -0.14
C THR A 107 -2.63 7.52 0.65
N ARG A 108 -3.44 7.69 1.70
CA ARG A 108 -3.38 8.81 2.64
C ARG A 108 -2.60 8.38 3.89
N PRO A 109 -1.40 8.91 4.15
CA PRO A 109 -0.58 8.47 5.28
C PRO A 109 -1.25 8.60 6.64
N ALA A 110 -2.02 9.68 6.85
CA ALA A 110 -2.80 9.87 8.07
C ALA A 110 -3.88 8.79 8.27
N ASP A 111 -4.55 8.37 7.20
CA ASP A 111 -5.52 7.24 7.24
C ASP A 111 -4.80 5.90 7.47
N PHE A 112 -3.62 5.72 6.88
CA PHE A 112 -2.79 4.55 7.15
C PHE A 112 -2.47 4.42 8.65
N ASP A 113 -1.99 5.51 9.28
CA ASP A 113 -1.70 5.52 10.72
C ASP A 113 -2.95 5.23 11.56
N ALA A 114 -4.06 5.92 11.27
CA ALA A 114 -5.32 5.73 11.99
C ALA A 114 -5.78 4.25 11.94
N ARG A 115 -5.66 3.59 10.79
CA ARG A 115 -5.98 2.16 10.63
C ARG A 115 -5.03 1.27 11.42
N VAL A 116 -3.73 1.54 11.39
CA VAL A 116 -2.75 0.78 12.18
C VAL A 116 -3.06 0.88 13.66
N ARG A 117 -3.30 2.09 14.18
CA ARG A 117 -3.64 2.29 15.59
C ARG A 117 -4.97 1.63 15.95
N ALA A 118 -5.99 1.76 15.11
CA ALA A 118 -7.30 1.14 15.33
C ALA A 118 -7.23 -0.38 15.36
N VAL A 119 -6.51 -1.01 14.42
CA VAL A 119 -6.36 -2.48 14.39
C VAL A 119 -5.50 -2.96 15.55
N SER A 120 -4.43 -2.25 15.90
CA SER A 120 -3.62 -2.57 17.08
C SER A 120 -4.43 -2.50 18.37
N HIS A 121 -5.24 -1.45 18.55
CA HIS A 121 -6.12 -1.32 19.71
C HIS A 121 -7.22 -2.39 19.71
N PHE A 122 -7.86 -2.63 18.58
CA PHE A 122 -8.90 -3.66 18.46
C PHE A 122 -8.42 -5.01 18.98
N ARG A 123 -7.17 -5.40 18.69
CA ARG A 123 -6.57 -6.66 19.16
C ARG A 123 -6.42 -6.79 20.67
N THR A 124 -6.42 -5.68 21.41
CA THR A 124 -6.31 -5.72 22.88
C THR A 124 -7.67 -5.92 23.55
N LEU A 125 -8.77 -5.94 22.79
CA LEU A 125 -10.11 -6.15 23.32
C LEU A 125 -10.42 -7.64 23.47
N ASP A 126 -11.09 -8.02 24.56
CA ASP A 126 -11.46 -9.41 24.84
C ASP A 126 -12.32 -10.04 23.72
N SER A 127 -13.11 -9.23 23.02
CA SER A 127 -13.96 -9.67 21.92
C SER A 127 -13.22 -9.91 20.60
N ALA A 128 -11.95 -9.53 20.50
CA ALA A 128 -11.20 -9.58 19.25
C ALA A 128 -10.98 -11.01 18.75
N GLU A 129 -10.66 -11.93 19.67
CA GLU A 129 -10.42 -13.33 19.33
C GLU A 129 -11.69 -13.99 18.80
N ALA A 130 -12.83 -13.78 19.48
CA ALA A 130 -14.11 -14.32 19.06
C ALA A 130 -14.50 -13.83 17.65
N LEU A 131 -14.30 -12.53 17.36
CA LEU A 131 -14.58 -11.97 16.05
C LEU A 131 -13.63 -12.49 14.97
N ALA A 132 -12.34 -12.56 15.26
CA ALA A 132 -11.34 -13.09 14.33
C ALA A 132 -11.60 -14.57 14.00
N ALA A 133 -11.96 -15.38 15.01
CA ALA A 133 -12.33 -16.78 14.83
C ALA A 133 -13.59 -16.93 13.98
N ALA A 134 -14.61 -16.11 14.20
CA ALA A 134 -15.82 -16.09 13.39
C ALA A 134 -15.51 -15.76 11.92
N ASN A 135 -14.73 -14.70 11.67
CA ASN A 135 -14.32 -14.31 10.31
C ASN A 135 -13.51 -15.41 9.62
N LYS A 136 -12.57 -16.04 10.32
CA LYS A 136 -11.78 -17.17 9.78
C LYS A 136 -12.67 -18.35 9.36
N ARG A 137 -13.70 -18.67 10.14
CA ARG A 137 -14.67 -19.73 9.80
C ARG A 137 -15.42 -19.39 8.52
N VAL A 138 -15.93 -18.16 8.41
CA VAL A 138 -16.64 -17.69 7.19
C VAL A 138 -15.72 -17.77 5.97
N SER A 139 -14.50 -17.25 6.06
CA SER A 139 -13.54 -17.31 4.94
C SER A 139 -13.22 -18.75 4.51
N ASN A 140 -13.06 -19.68 5.45
CA ASN A 140 -12.81 -21.10 5.13
C ASN A 140 -14.03 -21.77 4.46
N ILE A 141 -15.25 -21.37 4.83
CA ILE A 141 -16.47 -21.86 4.19
C ILE A 141 -16.53 -21.35 2.75
N LEU A 142 -16.30 -20.05 2.54
CA LEU A 142 -16.29 -19.44 1.21
C LEU A 142 -15.24 -20.09 0.29
N ALA A 143 -14.02 -20.31 0.78
CA ALA A 143 -12.95 -20.95 0.01
C ALA A 143 -13.32 -22.38 -0.44
N LYS A 144 -14.08 -23.13 0.36
CA LYS A 144 -14.59 -24.45 -0.02
C LYS A 144 -15.74 -24.37 -1.02
N ALA A 145 -16.59 -23.36 -0.92
CA ALA A 145 -17.70 -23.14 -1.84
C ALA A 145 -17.20 -22.76 -3.24
N ASP A 146 -16.22 -21.87 -3.36
CA ASP A 146 -15.61 -21.50 -4.64
C ASP A 146 -14.97 -22.71 -5.35
N ALA A 147 -14.35 -23.62 -4.58
CA ALA A 147 -13.81 -24.87 -5.12
C ALA A 147 -14.92 -25.82 -5.63
N ALA A 148 -16.12 -25.79 -5.06
CA ALA A 148 -17.24 -26.62 -5.49
C ALA A 148 -17.94 -26.08 -6.75
N ILE A 149 -17.96 -24.77 -6.95
CA ILE A 149 -18.63 -24.11 -8.10
C ILE A 149 -17.88 -24.39 -9.42
N TRP A 150 -16.55 -24.59 -9.39
CA TRP A 150 -15.76 -24.90 -10.59
C TRP A 150 -15.72 -26.37 -11.01
N VAL A 151 -16.26 -27.30 -10.21
CA VAL A 151 -16.17 -28.75 -10.50
C VAL A 151 -17.28 -29.26 -11.45
N SER A 152 -18.28 -28.46 -11.80
CA SER A 152 -19.37 -28.89 -12.70
C SER A 152 -19.48 -28.05 -13.97
N ASN A 153 -18.44 -28.07 -14.81
CA ASN A 153 -18.55 -27.60 -16.21
C ASN A 153 -18.67 -28.77 -17.22
N SER A 154 -18.93 -29.98 -16.75
CA SER A 154 -19.31 -31.09 -17.61
C SER A 154 -20.82 -31.30 -17.53
N VAL A 155 -21.53 -30.89 -18.59
CA VAL A 155 -22.93 -31.26 -18.79
C VAL A 155 -23.00 -32.78 -18.86
N ASN A 156 -23.71 -33.40 -17.92
CA ASN A 156 -23.89 -34.84 -17.90
C ASN A 156 -24.78 -35.25 -19.09
N LYS A 157 -24.14 -35.73 -20.17
CA LYS A 157 -24.77 -36.07 -21.46
C LYS A 157 -25.88 -37.12 -21.35
N ARG A 158 -25.97 -37.88 -20.25
CA ARG A 158 -27.06 -38.85 -20.02
C ARG A 158 -28.43 -38.18 -19.87
N PHE A 159 -28.49 -36.90 -19.50
CA PHE A 159 -29.75 -36.16 -19.40
C PHE A 159 -30.19 -35.48 -20.71
N PHE A 160 -29.39 -35.58 -21.78
CA PHE A 160 -29.69 -34.98 -23.10
C PHE A 160 -29.68 -35.99 -24.25
N ALA A 161 -29.72 -37.29 -23.96
CA ALA A 161 -29.77 -38.36 -24.96
C ALA A 161 -31.07 -39.15 -24.83
N ALA A 162 -32.21 -38.50 -25.12
CA ALA A 162 -33.47 -39.17 -25.46
C ALA A 162 -34.48 -38.15 -26.01
N ALA A 163 -34.38 -37.83 -27.30
CA ALA A 163 -35.47 -37.53 -28.25
C ALA A 163 -34.85 -37.23 -29.61
#